data_AF-A0A7S2EG12-F1
#
_entry.id   AF-A0A7S2EG12-F1
#
_cell.length_a   1.000
_cell.length_b   1.000
_cell.length_c   1.000
_cell.angle_alpha   90.00
_cell.angle_beta   90.00
_cell.angle_gamma   90.00
#
_symmetry.space_group_name_H-M   'P 1'
#
loop_
_entity.id
_entity.type
_entity.pdbx_description
1 polymer ?
#
loop_
_entity_poly.entity_id
_entity_poly.type
_entity_poly.pdbx_seq_one_letter_code
_entity_poly.pdbx_strand_id
1 'polypeptide(L)'
;GEVDGGQLRLHERQFDSVSYVGARKNDLQVGWLKAFQEKGEQPVFLDPNREGPENETCMLYTIDGSGNKRDLSTKPFANIALYLAGGDKVARSLMVSNGEDAKRLHLIDAPKSLVSSLKIKAGPAEGEDGGEKIRDIVPKAGTLVMFDSVSLPHEVLMTNRERFGVQGWFHEKIYT
;
A
#
# COMPACT_ATOMS: atom_id res chain seq x y z
N GLY A 1 27.17 9.98 3.37
CA GLY A 1 27.04 9.72 1.93
C GLY A 1 26.28 8.43 1.67
N GLU A 2 26.76 7.30 2.15
CA GLU A 2 25.96 6.06 2.24
C GLU A 2 26.22 5.40 3.61
N VAL A 3 27.50 5.45 4.00
CA VAL A 3 28.06 5.08 5.29
C VAL A 3 27.37 5.76 6.49
N ASP A 4 26.82 6.96 6.31
CA ASP A 4 26.19 7.74 7.38
C ASP A 4 24.75 7.30 7.69
N GLY A 5 24.14 6.49 6.81
CA GLY A 5 22.73 6.13 6.91
C GLY A 5 21.75 7.25 6.51
N GLY A 6 20.49 7.12 6.93
CA GLY A 6 19.45 8.13 6.71
C GLY A 6 18.84 8.15 5.30
N GLN A 7 19.04 7.10 4.51
CA GLN A 7 18.41 6.94 3.21
C GLN A 7 16.89 6.91 3.35
N LEU A 8 16.19 7.52 2.38
CA LEU A 8 14.78 7.26 2.18
C LEU A 8 14.67 5.97 1.36
N ARG A 9 14.21 4.89 1.98
CA ARG A 9 13.95 3.62 1.33
C ARG A 9 12.53 3.61 0.79
N LEU A 10 12.40 3.32 -0.49
CA LEU A 10 11.14 3.15 -1.19
C LEU A 10 10.92 1.67 -1.48
N HIS A 11 9.69 1.21 -1.29
CA HIS A 11 9.23 -0.14 -1.62
C HIS A 11 8.38 -0.06 -2.90
N GLU A 12 9.05 0.16 -4.03
CA GLU A 12 8.40 0.32 -5.33
C GLU A 12 7.74 -1.00 -5.76
N ARG A 13 6.58 -0.93 -6.41
CA ARG A 13 5.91 -2.14 -6.90
C ARG A 13 6.72 -2.81 -8.02
N GLN A 14 6.60 -4.15 -8.12
CA GLN A 14 7.36 -4.93 -9.12
C GLN A 14 6.97 -4.55 -10.55
N PHE A 15 5.69 -4.31 -10.77
CA PHE A 15 5.11 -3.95 -12.07
C PHE A 15 4.31 -2.67 -11.95
N ASP A 16 4.22 -1.94 -13.06
CA ASP A 16 3.40 -0.74 -13.12
C ASP A 16 1.93 -1.06 -12.86
N SER A 17 1.25 -0.09 -12.25
CA SER A 17 -0.20 -0.15 -12.07
C SER A 17 -0.90 -0.07 -13.42
N VAL A 18 -1.93 -0.90 -13.63
CA VAL A 18 -2.77 -0.82 -14.82
C VAL A 18 -3.75 0.36 -14.79
N SER A 19 -3.94 1.00 -13.64
CA SER A 19 -4.86 2.13 -13.46
C SER A 19 -4.28 3.22 -12.55
N TYR A 20 -5.00 4.32 -12.38
CA TYR A 20 -4.62 5.38 -11.43
C TYR A 20 -4.46 4.83 -10.00
N VAL A 21 -3.45 5.33 -9.29
CA VAL A 21 -3.07 4.96 -7.91
C VAL A 21 -3.29 6.17 -7.01
N GLY A 22 -3.40 5.96 -5.70
CA GLY A 22 -3.62 7.02 -4.72
C GLY A 22 -5.08 7.16 -4.31
N ALA A 23 -5.47 8.33 -3.81
CA ALA A 23 -6.85 8.58 -3.39
C ALA A 23 -7.77 8.81 -4.61
N ARG A 24 -9.04 8.40 -4.52
CA ARG A 24 -10.02 8.64 -5.59
C ARG A 24 -11.34 9.10 -5.00
N LYS A 25 -11.70 10.38 -5.23
CA LYS A 25 -12.88 11.00 -4.62
C LYS A 25 -12.85 10.84 -3.09
N ASN A 26 -13.71 9.99 -2.54
CA ASN A 26 -13.80 9.68 -1.10
C ASN A 26 -13.21 8.30 -0.77
N ASP A 27 -12.66 7.60 -1.75
CA ASP A 27 -12.15 6.24 -1.61
C ASP A 27 -10.64 6.27 -1.41
N LEU A 28 -10.16 5.47 -0.47
CA LEU A 28 -8.74 5.35 -0.14
C LEU A 28 -8.18 4.09 -0.79
N GLN A 29 -7.01 4.18 -1.44
CA GLN A 29 -6.26 2.98 -1.81
C GLN A 29 -5.71 2.33 -0.53
N VAL A 30 -6.08 1.07 -0.31
CA VAL A 30 -5.71 0.30 0.89
C VAL A 30 -4.83 -0.91 0.56
N GLY A 31 -4.65 -1.21 -0.73
CA GLY A 31 -3.87 -2.37 -1.14
C GLY A 31 -3.61 -2.45 -2.63
N TRP A 32 -3.15 -3.63 -3.03
CA TRP A 32 -2.80 -4.05 -4.37
C TRP A 32 -3.27 -5.48 -4.62
N LEU A 33 -3.63 -5.78 -5.86
CA LEU A 33 -3.60 -7.13 -6.38
C LEU A 33 -2.30 -7.28 -7.17
N LYS A 34 -1.39 -8.14 -6.68
CA LYS A 34 -0.13 -8.46 -7.37
C LYS A 34 -0.40 -8.91 -8.80
N ALA A 35 0.47 -8.55 -9.74
CA ALA A 35 0.35 -8.87 -11.16
C ALA A 35 0.08 -10.37 -11.41
N PHE A 36 -0.68 -10.68 -12.45
CA PHE A 36 -0.97 -12.06 -12.86
C PHE A 36 -0.92 -12.14 -14.37
N GLN A 37 -0.08 -13.03 -14.87
CA GLN A 37 0.25 -13.14 -16.28
C GLN A 37 0.77 -11.80 -16.83
N GLU A 38 0.35 -11.39 -18.02
CA GLU A 38 0.77 -10.14 -18.68
C GLU A 38 0.04 -8.89 -18.16
N LYS A 39 -0.81 -9.02 -17.14
CA LYS A 39 -1.52 -7.88 -16.55
C LYS A 39 -0.70 -7.29 -15.41
N GLY A 40 -0.46 -5.99 -15.47
CA GLY A 40 0.19 -5.21 -14.40
C GLY A 40 -0.56 -5.28 -13.07
N GLU A 41 -0.04 -4.61 -12.06
CA GLU A 41 -0.66 -4.59 -10.74
C GLU A 41 -1.94 -3.76 -10.74
N GLN A 42 -2.88 -4.14 -9.87
CA GLN A 42 -4.15 -3.40 -9.77
C GLN A 42 -4.27 -2.80 -8.37
N PRO A 43 -4.58 -1.50 -8.24
CA PRO A 43 -4.84 -0.90 -6.95
C PRO A 43 -6.15 -1.44 -6.37
N VAL A 44 -6.18 -1.56 -5.05
CA VAL A 44 -7.35 -1.96 -4.28
C VAL A 44 -7.79 -0.78 -3.43
N PHE A 45 -9.05 -0.41 -3.58
CA PHE A 45 -9.66 0.73 -2.92
C PHE A 45 -10.69 0.27 -1.89
N LEU A 46 -10.84 1.08 -0.86
CA LEU A 46 -11.91 0.98 0.13
C LEU A 46 -13.02 1.98 -0.22
N ASP A 47 -14.20 1.47 -0.49
CA ASP A 47 -15.45 2.24 -0.60
C ASP A 47 -16.16 2.20 0.76
N PRO A 48 -16.22 3.30 1.52
CA PRO A 48 -16.80 3.31 2.86
C PRO A 48 -18.31 3.56 2.88
N ASN A 49 -18.95 3.78 1.71
CA ASN A 49 -20.29 4.33 1.61
C ASN A 49 -21.31 3.35 0.99
N ARG A 50 -21.06 2.03 1.05
CA ARG A 50 -22.02 1.06 0.53
C ARG A 50 -23.22 0.95 1.48
N GLU A 51 -24.40 0.74 0.90
CA GLU A 51 -25.60 0.40 1.68
C GLU A 51 -25.37 -0.92 2.44
N GLY A 52 -25.70 -0.92 3.73
CA GLY A 52 -25.50 -2.06 4.63
C GLY A 52 -26.00 -1.80 6.04
N PRO A 53 -25.91 -2.78 6.95
CA PRO A 53 -26.20 -2.61 8.37
C PRO A 53 -25.36 -1.47 8.99
N GLU A 54 -25.85 -0.92 10.11
CA GLU A 54 -25.11 0.12 10.85
C GLU A 54 -23.70 -0.39 11.20
N ASN A 55 -22.67 0.36 10.78
CA ASN A 55 -21.24 0.01 10.88
C ASN A 55 -20.71 -1.08 9.93
N GLU A 56 -21.48 -1.56 8.95
CA GLU A 56 -21.04 -2.49 7.90
C GLU A 56 -21.27 -1.89 6.51
N THR A 57 -20.52 -0.85 6.17
CA THR A 57 -20.67 -0.10 4.90
C THR A 57 -19.45 -0.19 3.99
N CYS A 58 -18.37 -0.82 4.46
CA CYS A 58 -17.10 -0.86 3.73
C CYS A 58 -17.06 -1.99 2.71
N MET A 59 -16.45 -1.72 1.56
CA MET A 59 -16.26 -2.67 0.46
C MET A 59 -14.88 -2.51 -0.14
N LEU A 60 -14.23 -3.64 -0.46
CA LEU A 60 -13.03 -3.62 -1.31
C LEU A 60 -13.43 -3.71 -2.78
N TYR A 61 -12.78 -2.92 -3.61
CA TYR A 61 -12.92 -2.99 -5.06
C TYR A 61 -11.58 -2.72 -5.76
N THR A 62 -11.50 -3.10 -7.02
CA THR A 62 -10.37 -2.79 -7.90
C THR A 62 -10.85 -2.16 -9.20
N ILE A 63 -9.92 -1.59 -9.96
CA ILE A 63 -10.17 -1.02 -11.29
C ILE A 63 -9.24 -1.73 -12.27
N ASP A 64 -9.76 -2.12 -13.43
CA ASP A 64 -8.94 -2.67 -14.51
C ASP A 64 -8.32 -1.57 -15.38
N GLY A 65 -7.42 -1.95 -16.30
CA GLY A 65 -6.78 -0.97 -17.20
C GLY A 65 -7.72 -0.27 -18.18
N SER A 66 -8.98 -0.71 -18.27
CA SER A 66 -10.04 -0.02 -19.04
C SER A 66 -10.87 0.95 -18.17
N GLY A 67 -10.58 1.02 -16.87
CA GLY A 67 -11.32 1.88 -15.93
C GLY A 67 -12.56 1.22 -15.32
N ASN A 68 -12.82 -0.06 -15.57
CA ASN A 68 -13.99 -0.74 -15.04
C ASN A 68 -13.79 -1.08 -13.55
N LYS A 69 -14.73 -0.66 -12.70
CA LYS A 69 -14.79 -1.04 -11.29
C LYS A 69 -15.26 -2.49 -11.16
N ARG A 70 -14.57 -3.26 -10.32
CA ARG A 70 -14.95 -4.62 -9.93
C ARG A 70 -14.85 -4.77 -8.42
N ASP A 71 -15.95 -5.13 -7.78
CA ASP A 71 -15.98 -5.42 -6.35
C ASP A 71 -15.19 -6.71 -6.05
N LEU A 72 -14.36 -6.67 -5.00
CA LEU A 72 -13.60 -7.81 -4.50
C LEU A 72 -14.31 -8.50 -3.33
N SER A 73 -15.07 -7.72 -2.57
CA SER A 73 -15.95 -8.21 -1.49
C SER A 73 -17.34 -8.53 -2.03
N THR A 74 -17.97 -9.61 -1.58
CA THR A 74 -19.37 -9.93 -1.93
C THR A 74 -20.37 -9.17 -1.08
N LYS A 75 -20.01 -8.85 0.16
CA LYS A 75 -20.87 -8.14 1.12
C LYS A 75 -20.08 -7.02 1.80
N PRO A 76 -20.78 -5.95 2.21
CA PRO A 76 -20.18 -4.94 3.08
C PRO A 76 -19.61 -5.56 4.36
N PHE A 77 -18.59 -4.92 4.91
CA PHE A 77 -17.96 -5.30 6.17
C PHE A 77 -17.71 -4.07 7.05
N ALA A 78 -17.46 -4.29 8.33
CA ALA A 78 -17.15 -3.22 9.26
C ALA A 78 -15.72 -2.69 9.07
N ASN A 79 -15.51 -1.37 9.13
CA ASN A 79 -14.18 -0.75 8.98
C ASN A 79 -13.15 -1.37 9.94
N ILE A 80 -13.57 -1.70 11.17
CA ILE A 80 -12.72 -2.36 12.17
C ILE A 80 -12.13 -3.68 11.67
N ALA A 81 -12.75 -4.35 10.69
CA ALA A 81 -12.21 -5.55 10.09
C ALA A 81 -10.86 -5.29 9.42
N LEU A 82 -10.58 -4.11 8.85
CA LEU A 82 -9.25 -3.78 8.28
C LEU A 82 -8.14 -3.78 9.35
N TYR A 83 -8.48 -3.35 10.56
CA TYR A 83 -7.56 -3.33 11.70
C TYR A 83 -7.46 -4.70 12.39
N LEU A 84 -8.58 -5.41 12.55
CA LEU A 84 -8.65 -6.71 13.22
C LEU A 84 -8.15 -7.85 12.35
N ALA A 85 -8.22 -7.70 11.02
CA ALA A 85 -7.74 -8.68 10.06
C ALA A 85 -6.22 -8.72 9.97
N GLY A 86 -5.51 -8.58 11.10
CA GLY A 86 -4.05 -8.50 11.20
C GLY A 86 -3.32 -9.35 10.15
N GLY A 87 -2.54 -8.67 9.32
CA GLY A 87 -1.81 -9.27 8.20
C GLY A 87 -2.70 -9.69 7.03
N ASP A 88 -2.12 -9.68 5.83
CA ASP A 88 -2.75 -10.10 4.57
C ASP A 88 -3.67 -11.33 4.67
N LYS A 89 -3.32 -12.36 5.45
CA LYS A 89 -4.06 -13.64 5.51
C LYS A 89 -5.51 -13.51 5.99
N VAL A 90 -5.80 -12.68 6.99
CA VAL A 90 -7.16 -12.56 7.52
C VAL A 90 -8.01 -11.66 6.62
N ALA A 91 -7.42 -10.61 6.05
CA ALA A 91 -8.09 -9.76 5.06
C ALA A 91 -8.49 -10.56 3.82
N ARG A 92 -7.59 -11.43 3.34
CA ARG A 92 -7.82 -12.33 2.21
C ARG A 92 -8.99 -13.28 2.40
N SER A 93 -9.19 -13.80 3.61
CA SER A 93 -10.26 -14.77 3.90
C SER A 93 -11.61 -14.12 4.23
N LEU A 94 -11.63 -12.89 4.74
CA LEU A 94 -12.86 -12.24 5.22
C LEU A 94 -13.42 -11.22 4.23
N MET A 95 -12.56 -10.57 3.45
CA MET A 95 -12.94 -9.40 2.64
C MET A 95 -12.88 -9.65 1.14
N VAL A 96 -12.23 -10.72 0.67
CA VAL A 96 -12.13 -11.04 -0.76
C VAL A 96 -12.83 -12.36 -1.04
N SER A 97 -13.79 -12.33 -1.95
CA SER A 97 -14.65 -13.48 -2.21
C SER A 97 -14.07 -14.46 -3.24
N ASN A 98 -13.23 -13.97 -4.15
CA ASN A 98 -12.54 -14.80 -5.14
C ASN A 98 -11.19 -15.28 -4.56
N GLY A 99 -10.98 -16.60 -4.52
CA GLY A 99 -9.76 -17.19 -3.96
C GLY A 99 -8.46 -16.82 -4.69
N GLU A 100 -8.52 -16.54 -6.00
CA GLU A 100 -7.35 -16.09 -6.78
C GLU A 100 -7.02 -14.62 -6.49
N ASP A 101 -8.03 -13.75 -6.39
CA ASP A 101 -7.82 -12.37 -5.97
C ASP A 101 -7.32 -12.30 -4.52
N ALA A 102 -7.84 -13.16 -3.64
CA ALA A 102 -7.36 -13.28 -2.26
C ALA A 102 -5.88 -13.69 -2.23
N LYS A 103 -5.41 -14.62 -3.06
CA LYS A 103 -3.98 -14.97 -3.10
C LYS A 103 -3.10 -13.79 -3.53
N ARG A 104 -3.64 -12.90 -4.36
CA ARG A 104 -2.95 -11.72 -4.90
C ARG A 104 -3.06 -10.47 -4.03
N LEU A 105 -4.02 -10.38 -3.10
CA LEU A 105 -4.24 -9.19 -2.28
C LEU A 105 -3.07 -8.94 -1.33
N HIS A 106 -2.55 -7.72 -1.37
CA HIS A 106 -1.55 -7.20 -0.47
C HIS A 106 -1.98 -5.82 0.04
N LEU A 107 -2.03 -5.61 1.36
CA LEU A 107 -2.43 -4.33 1.94
C LEU A 107 -1.22 -3.41 2.15
N ILE A 108 -1.39 -2.11 1.89
CA ILE A 108 -0.32 -1.08 1.95
C ILE A 108 0.19 -0.86 3.38
N ASP A 109 -0.61 -1.18 4.39
CA ASP A 109 -0.31 -0.91 5.80
C ASP A 109 -0.79 -2.06 6.72
N ALA A 110 -0.61 -3.31 6.28
CA ALA A 110 -0.95 -4.46 7.14
C ALA A 110 -0.16 -4.33 8.46
N PRO A 111 -0.82 -4.15 9.63
CA PRO A 111 -0.12 -3.87 10.87
C PRO A 111 0.91 -4.97 11.13
N LYS A 112 2.19 -4.56 11.17
CA LYS A 112 3.31 -5.44 11.51
C LYS A 112 2.98 -6.09 12.84
N SER A 113 2.71 -7.40 12.82
CA SER A 113 2.67 -8.20 14.05
C SER A 113 3.91 -7.88 14.89
N LEU A 114 3.79 -7.82 16.22
CA LEU A 114 4.92 -7.63 17.15
C LEU A 114 6.10 -8.60 16.89
N VAL A 115 5.86 -9.69 16.16
CA VAL A 115 6.88 -10.66 15.72
C VAL A 115 7.71 -10.15 14.52
N SER A 116 7.16 -9.28 13.69
CA SER A 116 7.83 -8.65 12.54
C SER A 116 8.86 -7.60 12.96
N SER A 117 8.60 -6.86 14.05
CA SER A 117 9.50 -5.81 14.54
C SER A 117 10.76 -6.35 15.22
N LEU A 118 10.80 -7.63 15.57
CA LEU A 118 11.95 -8.29 16.21
C LEU A 118 12.94 -8.91 15.22
N LYS A 119 12.64 -8.93 13.92
CA LYS A 119 13.54 -9.49 12.91
C LYS A 119 14.36 -8.39 12.25
N ILE A 120 15.55 -8.14 12.81
CA ILE A 120 16.65 -7.54 12.04
C ILE A 120 17.03 -8.57 10.97
N LYS A 121 16.46 -8.48 9.77
CA LYS A 121 16.87 -9.35 8.65
C LYS A 121 18.27 -8.92 8.20
N ALA A 122 19.28 -9.68 8.59
CA ALA A 122 20.61 -9.62 7.97
C ALA A 122 20.55 -10.35 6.62
N GLY A 123 20.22 -9.62 5.57
CA GLY A 123 20.09 -10.08 4.19
C GLY A 123 19.92 -8.89 3.24
N PRO A 124 19.95 -9.09 1.91
CA PRO A 124 19.55 -8.03 0.98
C PRO A 124 18.17 -7.52 1.37
N ALA A 125 17.92 -6.22 1.20
CA ALA A 125 16.62 -5.64 1.47
C ALA A 125 15.60 -6.30 0.52
N GLU A 126 14.78 -7.17 1.08
CA GLU A 126 13.61 -7.73 0.41
C GLU A 126 12.44 -6.79 0.72
N GLY A 127 11.61 -6.51 -0.29
CA GLY A 127 10.32 -5.87 -0.08
C GLY A 127 9.51 -6.55 1.02
N GLU A 128 8.59 -5.81 1.66
CA GLU A 128 7.79 -6.34 2.76
C GLU A 128 7.05 -7.64 2.40
N ASP A 129 6.66 -7.79 1.13
CA ASP A 129 5.99 -8.98 0.59
C ASP A 129 6.89 -9.88 -0.29
N GLY A 130 8.16 -9.49 -0.46
CA GLY A 130 9.18 -10.15 -1.30
C GLY A 130 9.06 -9.86 -2.80
N GLY A 131 8.07 -9.06 -3.22
CA GLY A 131 7.85 -8.65 -4.59
C GLY A 131 8.27 -7.21 -4.87
N GLU A 132 8.39 -6.34 -3.88
CA GLU A 132 8.76 -4.94 -4.11
C GLU A 132 10.22 -4.76 -4.56
N LYS A 133 10.43 -3.78 -5.44
CA LYS A 133 11.74 -3.24 -5.80
C LYS A 133 12.17 -2.24 -4.73
N ILE A 134 13.21 -2.60 -3.99
CA ILE A 134 13.79 -1.68 -3.01
C ILE A 134 14.65 -0.64 -3.73
N ARG A 135 14.38 0.63 -3.43
CA ARG A 135 15.20 1.76 -3.89
C ARG A 135 15.55 2.68 -2.74
N ASP A 136 16.85 2.84 -2.50
CA ASP A 136 17.36 3.73 -1.48
C ASP A 136 17.80 5.07 -2.09
N ILE A 137 17.24 6.17 -1.59
CA ILE A 137 17.63 7.53 -1.97
C ILE A 137 18.52 8.13 -0.90
N VAL A 138 19.76 8.42 -1.28
CA VAL A 138 20.72 9.09 -0.41
C VAL A 138 20.29 10.53 -0.09
N PRO A 139 20.31 10.96 1.19
CA PRO A 139 19.95 12.32 1.60
C PRO A 139 21.07 13.33 1.30
N LYS A 140 21.33 13.59 0.01
CA LYS A 140 22.29 14.62 -0.41
C LYS A 140 21.63 16.00 -0.34
N ALA A 141 22.42 17.02 0.04
CA ALA A 141 21.96 18.41 0.00
C ALA A 141 21.56 18.79 -1.43
N GLY A 142 20.44 19.49 -1.59
CA GLY A 142 19.87 19.84 -2.89
C GLY A 142 19.03 18.74 -3.55
N THR A 143 18.87 17.56 -2.93
CA THR A 143 17.96 16.53 -3.44
C THR A 143 16.52 16.86 -3.09
N LEU A 144 15.67 16.98 -4.12
CA LEU A 144 14.21 16.96 -4.00
C LEU A 144 13.70 15.57 -4.37
N VAL A 145 12.89 14.97 -3.52
CA VAL A 145 12.18 13.72 -3.80
C VAL A 145 10.68 14.01 -3.80
N MET A 146 9.99 13.55 -4.83
CA MET A 146 8.54 13.65 -4.94
C MET A 146 7.98 12.28 -5.30
N PHE A 147 6.97 11.84 -4.56
CA PHE A 147 6.30 10.56 -4.75
C PHE A 147 4.87 10.65 -4.22
N ASP A 148 4.02 9.74 -4.66
CA ASP A 148 2.68 9.57 -4.13
C ASP A 148 2.76 8.83 -2.78
N SER A 149 2.45 9.52 -1.69
CA SER A 149 2.61 9.00 -0.34
C SER A 149 1.59 7.91 0.03
N VAL A 150 0.51 7.76 -0.73
CA VAL A 150 -0.54 6.75 -0.48
C VAL A 150 -0.13 5.41 -1.11
N SER A 151 0.43 5.46 -2.32
CA SER A 151 0.70 4.27 -3.12
C SER A 151 2.11 3.71 -2.96
N LEU A 152 3.07 4.51 -2.46
CA LEU A 152 4.46 4.12 -2.30
C LEU A 152 4.87 3.97 -0.82
N PRO A 153 4.86 2.75 -0.26
CA PRO A 153 5.39 2.50 1.07
C PRO A 153 6.86 2.91 1.14
N HIS A 154 7.24 3.58 2.22
CA HIS A 154 8.58 4.13 2.39
C HIS A 154 8.96 4.23 3.85
N GLU A 155 10.25 4.19 4.12
CA GLU A 155 10.81 4.35 5.46
C GLU A 155 12.11 5.15 5.42
N VAL A 156 12.46 5.81 6.53
CA VAL A 156 13.75 6.45 6.69
C VAL A 156 14.66 5.52 7.46
N LEU A 157 15.76 5.09 6.85
CA LEU A 157 16.72 4.20 7.49
C LEU A 157 17.46 4.90 8.64
N MET A 158 17.97 4.11 9.58
CA MET A 158 18.76 4.61 10.70
C MET A 158 19.92 5.49 10.22
N THR A 159 20.19 6.57 10.93
CA THR A 159 21.27 7.52 10.67
C THR A 159 22.28 7.52 11.82
N ASN A 160 23.56 7.63 11.51
CA ASN A 160 24.65 7.70 12.48
C ASN A 160 25.12 9.15 12.73
N ARG A 161 24.44 10.13 12.14
CA ARG A 161 24.72 11.56 12.31
C ARG A 161 23.45 12.39 12.15
N GLU A 162 23.56 13.67 12.48
CA GLU A 162 22.47 14.62 12.29
C GLU A 162 22.07 14.74 10.81
N ARG A 163 20.76 14.72 10.58
CA ARG A 163 20.15 14.77 9.24
C ARG A 163 18.94 15.70 9.27
N PHE A 164 18.99 16.74 8.45
CA PHE A 164 17.87 17.66 8.24
C PHE A 164 17.14 17.33 6.95
N GLY A 165 15.82 17.51 6.96
CA GLY A 165 14.97 17.40 5.79
C GLY A 165 13.78 18.34 5.93
N VAL A 166 13.29 18.84 4.79
CA VAL A 166 12.05 19.63 4.73
C VAL A 166 11.05 18.79 3.96
N GLN A 167 9.84 18.68 4.49
CA GLN A 167 8.75 17.90 3.90
C GLN A 167 7.53 18.79 3.69
N GLY A 168 6.74 18.47 2.67
CA GLY A 168 5.48 19.10 2.38
C GLY A 168 4.57 18.13 1.65
N TRP A 169 3.26 18.28 1.84
CA TRP A 169 2.25 17.47 1.19
C TRP A 169 1.39 18.32 0.27
N PHE A 170 1.33 17.91 -0.99
CA PHE A 170 0.29 18.38 -1.90
C PHE A 170 -0.99 17.64 -1.59
N HIS A 171 -2.06 18.38 -1.33
CA HIS A 171 -3.39 17.81 -1.17
C HIS A 171 -4.11 17.91 -2.51
N GLU A 172 -4.67 16.80 -2.97
CA GLU A 172 -5.56 16.82 -4.12
C GLU A 172 -6.84 17.55 -3.77
N LYS A 173 -7.29 18.42 -4.67
CA LYS A 173 -8.61 19.05 -4.53
C LYS A 173 -9.65 18.02 -4.95
N ILE A 174 -10.38 17.48 -3.98
CA ILE A 174 -11.51 16.60 -4.24
C ILE A 174 -12.62 17.44 -4.88
N TYR A 175 -12.80 17.32 -6.19
CA TYR A 175 -13.96 17.91 -6.86
C TYR A 175 -15.17 17.03 -6.58
N THR A 176 -16.12 17.57 -5.81
CA THR A 176 -17.46 17.01 -5.60
C THR A 176 -18.35 17.22 -6.81
#